data_AF-A0A182MYA4-F1
#
_entry.id   AF-A0A182MYA4-F1
#
_cell.length_a   1.000
_cell.length_b   1.000
_cell.length_c   1.000
_cell.angle_alpha   90.00
_cell.angle_beta   90.00
_cell.angle_gamma   90.00
#
_symmetry.space_group_name_H-M   'P 1'
#
loop_
_entity.id
_entity.type
_entity.pdbx_description
1 polymer ?
#
loop_
_entity_poly.entity_id
_entity_poly.type
_entity_poly.pdbx_seq_one_letter_code
_entity_poly.pdbx_strand_id
1 'polypeptide(L)'
;NLGRIRAENCGQEELAKCARPFQVIQSSTDLSIATKKEDLDKICPDLNNGLQCIRSYTRRCMTLEQRNRFNKLYNGTHQFVRDLCREGDYQSEFLSHAPCLQLVRPDYEVCGRRYHHTVTAITQQSTHPQHAEAHHHHAHEQQQLEESGGHQHERRHRNHRTASRTDEDDVRTVCCSFMEYLDCSEAAARNTCGRETAKFTRGFLDKMSTTLIKMYCEDYYKSNKCPSLYASSSSSRWSQLHSAALLLVPTLISTLSSWTSGWWTLRLR
;
A
#
# COMPACT_ATOMS: atom_id res chain seq x y z
N ASN A 1 33.18 35.05 12.09
CA ASN A 1 32.19 34.67 11.04
C ASN A 1 31.83 33.17 11.09
N LEU A 2 31.66 32.55 12.27
CA LEU A 2 31.41 31.09 12.39
C LEU A 2 29.93 30.68 12.22
N GLY A 3 28.99 31.60 12.46
CA GLY A 3 27.55 31.30 12.35
C GLY A 3 27.11 31.00 10.91
N ARG A 4 27.74 31.63 9.91
CA ARG A 4 27.38 31.47 8.49
C ARG A 4 27.84 30.11 7.93
N ILE A 5 29.07 29.71 8.23
CA ILE A 5 29.68 28.45 7.80
C ILE A 5 28.90 27.21 8.33
N ARG A 6 28.21 27.34 9.48
CA ARG A 6 27.38 26.25 10.03
C ARG A 6 26.03 26.06 9.33
N ALA A 7 25.56 27.04 8.57
CA ALA A 7 24.29 26.98 7.85
C ALA A 7 24.43 26.40 6.42
N GLU A 8 25.65 26.42 5.86
CA GLU A 8 25.93 26.08 4.45
C GLU A 8 25.67 24.59 4.11
N ASN A 9 25.61 23.70 5.11
CA ASN A 9 25.34 22.27 4.92
C ASN A 9 23.89 21.83 5.19
N CYS A 10 22.97 22.75 5.52
CA CYS A 10 21.57 22.44 5.88
C CYS A 10 20.67 22.02 4.69
N GLY A 11 21.23 21.35 3.68
CA GLY A 11 20.51 20.85 2.52
C GLY A 11 19.71 19.57 2.80
N GLN A 12 18.72 19.30 1.94
CA GLN A 12 17.91 18.08 2.02
C GLN A 12 18.74 16.79 1.95
N GLU A 13 19.93 16.83 1.34
CA GLU A 13 20.86 15.70 1.28
C GLU A 13 21.41 15.28 2.66
N GLU A 14 21.64 16.22 3.59
CA GLU A 14 22.08 15.90 4.96
C GLU A 14 20.97 15.14 5.70
N LEU A 15 19.74 15.65 5.62
CA LEU A 15 18.56 15.00 6.21
C LEU A 15 18.28 13.63 5.56
N ALA A 16 18.38 13.53 4.24
CA ALA A 16 18.21 12.27 3.52
C ALA A 16 19.27 11.23 3.92
N LYS A 17 20.54 11.63 4.11
CA LYS A 17 21.61 10.76 4.65
C LYS A 17 21.26 10.24 6.05
N CYS A 18 20.78 11.12 6.95
CA CYS A 18 20.32 10.68 8.26
C CYS A 18 19.13 9.71 8.20
N ALA A 19 18.29 9.80 7.17
CA ALA A 19 17.08 8.99 7.01
C ALA A 19 17.33 7.59 6.41
N ARG A 20 18.47 7.35 5.75
CA ARG A 20 18.76 6.07 5.05
C ARG A 20 18.56 4.81 5.89
N PRO A 21 18.99 4.72 7.17
CA PRO A 21 18.79 3.51 7.98
C PRO A 21 17.32 3.14 8.17
N PHE A 22 16.42 4.13 8.14
CA PHE A 22 14.98 3.90 8.29
C PHE A 22 14.30 3.50 6.98
N GLN A 23 14.91 3.72 5.81
CA GLN A 23 14.31 3.35 4.52
C GLN A 23 14.03 1.85 4.44
N VAL A 24 14.96 1.05 4.97
CA VAL A 24 14.86 -0.41 5.09
C VAL A 24 13.62 -0.81 5.90
N ILE A 25 13.31 -0.09 6.98
CA ILE A 25 12.10 -0.29 7.79
C ILE A 25 10.85 0.30 7.11
N GLN A 26 10.97 1.45 6.44
CA GLN A 26 9.86 2.15 5.80
C GLN A 26 9.37 1.46 4.51
N SER A 27 10.19 0.61 3.88
CA SER A 27 9.71 -0.42 2.95
C SER A 27 8.97 -1.51 3.71
N SER A 28 7.72 -1.21 4.07
CA SER A 28 6.85 -2.00 4.94
C SER A 28 6.63 -3.46 4.52
N THR A 29 6.91 -3.82 3.26
CA THR A 29 6.94 -5.22 2.80
C THR A 29 7.85 -6.13 3.64
N ASP A 30 8.98 -5.63 4.16
CA ASP A 30 10.03 -6.48 4.70
C ASP A 30 10.01 -6.59 6.24
N LEU A 31 8.86 -7.03 6.76
CA LEU A 31 8.66 -7.45 8.17
C LEU A 31 9.72 -8.44 8.70
N SER A 32 10.53 -9.04 7.82
CA SER A 32 11.63 -9.96 8.13
C SER A 32 12.91 -9.33 8.69
N ILE A 33 13.15 -8.03 8.49
CA ILE A 33 14.47 -7.37 8.69
C ILE A 33 15.12 -7.62 10.05
N ALA A 34 14.33 -7.76 11.11
CA ALA A 34 14.81 -7.84 12.49
C ALA A 34 14.32 -9.10 13.22
N THR A 35 14.06 -10.19 12.50
CA THR A 35 13.31 -11.34 13.05
C THR A 35 14.08 -12.23 14.04
N LYS A 36 15.24 -11.77 14.54
CA LYS A 36 16.02 -12.37 15.63
C LYS A 36 16.71 -11.29 16.46
N LYS A 37 17.09 -11.62 17.70
CA LYS A 37 17.82 -10.69 18.59
C LYS A 37 19.18 -10.31 17.99
N GLU A 38 19.87 -11.27 17.37
CA GLU A 38 21.18 -11.05 16.74
C GLU A 38 21.10 -10.14 15.50
N ASP A 39 19.91 -9.99 14.90
CA ASP A 39 19.68 -9.08 13.78
C ASP A 39 19.30 -7.68 14.29
N LEU A 40 18.54 -7.59 15.38
CA LEU A 40 18.35 -6.34 16.13
C LEU A 40 19.69 -5.74 16.60
N ASP A 41 20.57 -6.55 17.19
CA ASP A 41 21.87 -6.08 17.71
C ASP A 41 22.77 -5.46 16.62
N LYS A 42 22.62 -5.87 15.35
CA LYS A 42 23.33 -5.29 14.20
C LYS A 42 22.68 -4.00 13.70
N ILE A 43 21.35 -3.94 13.66
CA ILE A 43 20.59 -2.87 13.00
C ILE A 43 20.34 -1.69 13.95
N CYS A 44 20.12 -1.96 15.23
CA CYS A 44 19.80 -0.95 16.23
C CYS A 44 20.87 0.15 16.43
N PRO A 45 22.18 -0.11 16.31
CA PRO A 45 23.19 0.96 16.25
C PRO A 45 22.91 1.97 15.14
N ASP A 46 22.66 1.52 13.91
CA ASP A 46 22.44 2.39 12.75
C ASP A 46 21.13 3.19 12.87
N LEU A 47 20.06 2.56 13.35
CA LEU A 47 18.80 3.26 13.62
C LEU A 47 19.00 4.35 14.69
N ASN A 48 19.63 4.03 15.82
CA ASN A 48 19.89 5.02 16.87
C ASN A 48 20.79 6.16 16.40
N ASN A 49 21.81 5.86 15.58
CA ASN A 49 22.66 6.86 14.94
C ASN A 49 21.86 7.78 14.00
N GLY A 50 20.97 7.22 13.18
CA GLY A 50 20.03 7.98 12.35
C GLY A 50 19.12 8.91 13.17
N LEU A 51 18.58 8.44 14.29
CA LEU A 51 17.74 9.23 15.20
C LEU A 51 18.52 10.43 15.76
N GLN A 52 19.78 10.21 16.18
CA GLN A 52 20.63 11.29 16.67
C GLN A 52 21.04 12.27 15.57
N CYS A 53 21.31 11.78 14.35
CA CYS A 53 21.60 12.59 13.17
C CYS A 53 20.44 13.55 12.87
N ILE A 54 19.20 13.04 12.79
CA ILE A 54 17.98 13.84 12.59
C ILE A 54 17.77 14.85 13.73
N ARG A 55 17.99 14.44 14.99
CA ARG A 55 17.89 15.34 16.15
C ARG A 55 18.96 16.45 16.14
N SER A 56 20.15 16.19 15.60
CA SER A 56 21.21 17.19 15.39
C SER A 56 20.87 18.14 14.25
N TYR A 57 20.43 17.62 13.11
CA TYR A 57 20.01 18.39 11.94
C TYR A 57 18.87 19.36 12.30
N THR A 58 17.77 18.85 12.86
CA THR A 58 16.62 19.67 13.29
C THR A 58 16.98 20.73 14.34
N ARG A 59 18.04 20.51 15.13
CA ARG A 59 18.58 21.50 16.08
C ARG A 59 19.38 22.63 15.43
N ARG A 60 20.11 22.34 14.35
CA ARG A 60 20.94 23.30 13.61
C ARG A 60 20.20 24.05 12.50
N CYS A 61 19.37 23.32 11.76
CA CYS A 61 18.87 23.73 10.44
C CYS A 61 17.38 24.11 10.42
N MET A 62 16.66 23.98 11.54
CA MET A 62 15.24 24.34 11.63
C MET A 62 14.97 25.35 12.75
N THR A 63 14.05 26.27 12.48
CA THR A 63 13.44 27.14 13.50
C THR A 63 12.69 26.30 14.55
N LEU A 64 12.36 26.89 15.71
CA LEU A 64 11.60 26.20 16.76
C LEU A 64 10.26 25.65 16.22
N GLU A 65 9.58 26.42 15.38
CA GLU A 65 8.28 26.05 14.81
C GLU A 65 8.40 24.91 13.77
N GLN A 66 9.37 25.03 12.85
CA GLN A 66 9.69 23.97 11.88
C GLN A 66 10.09 22.67 12.58
N ARG A 67 10.94 22.76 13.61
CA ARG A 67 11.36 21.63 14.46
C ARG A 67 10.17 21.00 15.19
N ASN A 68 9.24 21.80 15.71
CA ASN A 68 8.05 21.29 16.38
C ASN A 68 7.11 20.58 15.40
N ARG A 69 6.94 21.10 14.18
CA ARG A 69 6.25 20.37 13.09
C ARG A 69 6.95 19.05 12.76
N PHE A 70 8.25 19.10 12.47
CA PHE A 70 9.03 17.91 12.12
C PHE A 70 9.00 16.85 13.24
N ASN A 71 9.19 17.25 14.50
CA ASN A 71 9.16 16.33 15.63
C ASN A 71 7.80 15.64 15.79
N LYS A 72 6.68 16.31 15.48
CA LYS A 72 5.37 15.64 15.42
C LYS A 72 5.39 14.55 14.35
N LEU A 73 5.83 14.87 13.13
CA LEU A 73 5.90 13.93 12.00
C LEU A 73 6.86 12.75 12.21
N TYR A 74 7.87 12.92 13.05
CA TYR A 74 8.93 11.93 13.28
C TYR A 74 8.77 11.15 14.60
N ASN A 75 7.82 11.54 15.46
CA ASN A 75 7.68 10.94 16.79
C ASN A 75 7.33 9.44 16.74
N GLY A 76 6.44 9.02 15.83
CA GLY A 76 6.07 7.60 15.70
C GLY A 76 7.26 6.70 15.37
N THR A 77 8.05 7.07 14.35
CA THR A 77 9.29 6.37 13.97
C THR A 77 10.31 6.37 15.10
N HIS A 78 10.49 7.50 15.79
CA HIS A 78 11.38 7.60 16.95
C HIS A 78 10.96 6.71 18.13
N GLN A 79 9.66 6.63 18.43
CA GLN A 79 9.12 5.72 19.45
C GLN A 79 9.30 4.26 19.04
N PHE A 80 8.89 3.88 17.83
CA PHE A 80 9.02 2.52 17.32
C PHE A 80 10.46 1.99 17.42
N VAL A 81 11.44 2.77 16.94
CA VAL A 81 12.86 2.39 17.01
C VAL A 81 13.32 2.23 18.45
N ARG A 82 12.87 3.10 19.37
CA ARG A 82 13.21 3.00 20.79
C ARG A 82 12.60 1.79 21.48
N ASP A 83 11.36 1.45 21.16
CA ASP A 83 10.64 0.32 21.75
C ASP A 83 11.19 -1.02 21.21
N LEU A 84 11.61 -1.05 19.95
CA LEU A 84 12.21 -2.20 19.30
C LEU A 84 13.68 -2.45 19.73
N CYS A 85 14.48 -1.38 19.83
CA CYS A 85 15.92 -1.47 20.09
C CYS A 85 16.34 -1.39 21.56
N ARG A 86 15.37 -1.32 22.48
CA ARG A 86 15.63 -1.37 23.93
C ARG A 86 15.02 -2.64 24.49
N GLU A 87 15.79 -3.33 25.32
CA GLU A 87 15.28 -4.50 26.05
C GLU A 87 14.07 -4.11 26.93
N GLY A 88 13.01 -4.92 26.86
CA GLY A 88 11.72 -4.66 27.49
C GLY A 88 10.59 -5.45 26.83
N ASP A 89 9.36 -5.18 27.27
CA ASP A 89 8.18 -5.97 26.92
C ASP A 89 7.92 -6.00 25.41
N TYR A 90 7.96 -4.84 24.74
CA TYR A 90 7.68 -4.74 23.30
C TYR A 90 8.71 -5.47 22.42
N GLN A 91 10.01 -5.37 22.76
CA GLN A 91 11.05 -6.14 22.07
C GLN A 91 10.82 -7.65 22.27
N SER A 92 10.42 -8.06 23.47
CA SER A 92 10.16 -9.48 23.80
C SER A 92 8.92 -10.02 23.07
N GLU A 93 7.84 -9.23 23.01
CA GLU A 93 6.62 -9.52 22.25
C GLU A 93 6.93 -9.65 20.75
N PHE A 94 7.64 -8.68 20.17
CA PHE A 94 8.08 -8.72 18.78
C PHE A 94 8.91 -9.96 18.46
N LEU A 95 9.92 -10.28 19.30
CA LEU A 95 10.75 -11.47 19.14
C LEU A 95 9.96 -12.78 19.29
N SER A 96 8.87 -12.79 20.06
CA SER A 96 8.00 -13.97 20.19
C SER A 96 7.18 -14.26 18.92
N HIS A 97 6.76 -13.20 18.20
CA HIS A 97 6.05 -13.34 16.92
C HIS A 97 7.00 -13.52 15.73
N ALA A 98 8.22 -13.01 15.82
CA ALA A 98 9.19 -12.94 14.73
C ALA A 98 9.40 -14.25 13.93
N PRO A 99 9.51 -15.46 14.53
CA PRO A 99 9.66 -16.70 13.78
C PRO A 99 8.48 -16.98 12.83
N CYS A 100 7.26 -16.59 13.21
CA CYS A 100 6.10 -16.77 12.34
C CYS A 100 5.95 -15.62 11.34
N LEU A 101 6.35 -14.39 11.70
CA LEU A 101 6.42 -13.27 10.75
C LEU A 101 7.38 -13.56 9.58
N GLN A 102 8.45 -14.36 9.79
CA GLN A 102 9.29 -14.87 8.69
C GLN A 102 8.53 -15.74 7.69
N LEU A 103 7.59 -16.58 8.15
CA LEU A 103 6.83 -17.49 7.30
C LEU A 103 5.83 -16.74 6.40
N VAL A 104 5.26 -15.64 6.90
CA VAL A 104 4.25 -14.81 6.20
C VAL A 104 4.89 -13.77 5.28
N ARG A 105 6.22 -13.61 5.30
CA ARG A 105 6.95 -12.62 4.48
C ARG A 105 6.50 -12.55 3.01
N PRO A 106 6.34 -13.66 2.26
CA PRO A 106 5.93 -13.58 0.85
C PRO A 106 4.53 -12.98 0.66
N ASP A 107 3.62 -13.22 1.61
CA ASP A 107 2.27 -12.65 1.58
C ASP A 107 2.31 -11.14 1.88
N TYR A 108 3.15 -10.69 2.81
CA TYR A 108 3.34 -9.26 3.10
C TYR A 108 3.92 -8.50 1.89
N GLU A 109 4.86 -9.10 1.16
CA GLU A 109 5.35 -8.57 -0.11
C GLU A 109 4.21 -8.40 -1.11
N VAL A 110 3.38 -9.45 -1.29
CA VAL A 110 2.20 -9.42 -2.17
C VAL A 110 1.22 -8.31 -1.78
N CYS A 111 0.88 -8.19 -0.49
CA CYS A 111 -0.01 -7.16 0.05
C CYS A 111 0.54 -5.75 -0.16
N GLY A 112 1.85 -5.53 0.01
CA GLY A 112 2.47 -4.21 -0.06
C GLY A 112 2.60 -3.62 -1.47
N ARG A 113 2.64 -4.47 -2.52
CA ARG A 113 2.92 -4.04 -3.91
C ARG A 113 2.09 -2.85 -4.38
N ARG A 114 0.76 -2.89 -4.19
CA ARG A 114 -0.13 -1.83 -4.67
C ARG A 114 0.17 -0.50 -3.99
N TYR A 115 0.29 -0.50 -2.67
CA TYR A 115 0.60 0.68 -1.87
C TYR A 115 1.94 1.30 -2.30
N HIS A 116 3.01 0.50 -2.43
CA HIS A 116 4.31 1.01 -2.86
C HIS A 116 4.31 1.55 -4.28
N HIS A 117 3.62 0.89 -5.22
CA HIS A 117 3.45 1.40 -6.59
C HIS A 117 2.70 2.73 -6.61
N THR A 118 1.62 2.85 -5.82
CA THR A 118 0.83 4.08 -5.70
C THR A 118 1.67 5.25 -5.15
N VAL A 119 2.36 5.06 -4.02
CA VAL A 119 3.22 6.09 -3.42
C VAL A 119 4.36 6.49 -4.36
N THR A 120 5.00 5.52 -5.02
CA THR A 120 6.09 5.79 -5.97
C THR A 120 5.60 6.61 -7.16
N ALA A 121 4.48 6.23 -7.78
CA ALA A 121 3.95 6.94 -8.94
C ALA A 121 3.58 8.40 -8.62
N ILE A 122 2.92 8.63 -7.48
CA ILE A 122 2.53 9.98 -7.04
C ILE A 122 3.77 10.83 -6.70
N THR A 123 4.72 10.28 -5.94
CA THR A 123 5.96 10.99 -5.57
C THR A 123 6.79 11.38 -6.81
N GLN A 124 6.84 10.52 -7.84
CA GLN A 124 7.51 10.82 -9.09
C GLN A 124 6.78 11.88 -9.91
N GLN A 125 5.44 11.87 -9.95
CA GLN A 125 4.66 12.92 -10.61
C GLN A 125 4.89 14.30 -10.00
N SER A 126 5.07 14.39 -8.68
CA SER A 126 5.43 15.64 -7.98
C SER A 126 6.82 16.20 -8.35
N THR A 127 7.68 15.42 -9.02
CA THR A 127 9.06 15.85 -9.39
C THR A 127 9.20 16.34 -10.83
N HIS A 128 8.13 16.34 -11.63
CA HIS A 128 8.16 16.92 -12.97
C HIS A 128 7.98 18.45 -12.90
N PRO A 129 8.96 19.28 -13.33
CA PRO A 129 8.77 20.72 -13.38
C PRO A 129 7.77 21.08 -14.48
N GLN A 130 6.54 21.41 -14.10
CA GLN A 130 5.52 21.97 -15.00
C GLN A 130 5.80 23.45 -15.29
N HIS A 131 6.86 23.74 -16.04
CA HIS A 131 7.00 24.99 -16.80
C HIS A 131 7.74 24.72 -18.11
N ALA A 132 7.06 24.02 -19.02
CA ALA A 132 7.28 24.21 -20.45
C ALA A 132 6.13 25.07 -20.95
N GLU A 133 6.27 26.40 -20.80
CA GLU A 133 5.42 27.35 -21.51
C GLU A 133 5.71 27.21 -23.01
N ALA A 134 4.89 26.40 -23.68
CA ALA A 134 4.85 26.36 -25.13
C ALA A 134 4.27 27.70 -25.62
N HIS A 135 5.13 28.71 -25.72
CA HIS A 135 4.82 29.95 -26.42
C HIS A 135 4.43 29.62 -27.85
N HIS A 136 3.13 29.62 -28.13
CA HIS A 136 2.59 29.62 -29.48
C HIS A 136 2.96 30.94 -30.15
N HIS A 137 4.16 30.97 -30.76
CA HIS A 137 4.48 32.00 -31.74
C HIS A 137 3.62 31.77 -32.98
N HIS A 138 2.59 32.59 -33.13
CA HIS A 138 1.90 32.77 -34.40
C HIS A 138 2.89 33.31 -35.43
N ALA A 139 3.35 32.45 -36.34
CA ALA A 139 3.94 32.87 -37.60
C ALA A 139 2.82 32.91 -38.65
N HIS A 140 2.50 34.10 -39.14
CA HIS A 140 1.66 34.31 -40.31
C HIS A 140 2.52 34.16 -41.56
N GLU A 141 2.15 33.27 -42.49
CA GLU A 141 2.23 33.59 -43.93
C GLU A 141 1.31 32.69 -44.77
N GLN A 142 0.71 33.29 -45.81
CA GLN A 142 -0.15 32.66 -46.83
C GLN A 142 0.77 32.19 -47.99
N GLN A 143 0.45 31.32 -48.95
CA GLN A 143 -0.79 30.77 -49.54
C GLN A 143 -0.45 29.33 -50.07
N GLN A 144 -1.23 28.50 -50.81
CA GLN A 144 -2.51 28.67 -51.51
C GLN A 144 -3.39 27.38 -51.43
N LEU A 145 -3.59 26.62 -52.51
CA LEU A 145 -4.37 25.36 -52.57
C LEU A 145 -3.75 24.36 -53.56
N GLU A 146 -3.96 23.06 -53.35
CA GLU A 146 -4.63 22.16 -54.34
C GLU A 146 -4.98 20.79 -53.73
N GLU A 147 -5.98 20.11 -54.31
CA GLU A 147 -6.57 18.85 -53.82
C GLU A 147 -5.84 17.59 -54.32
N SER A 148 -5.83 16.52 -53.51
CA SER A 148 -6.16 15.17 -54.03
C SER A 148 -6.52 14.22 -52.88
N GLY A 149 -7.50 13.34 -53.11
CA GLY A 149 -8.06 12.44 -52.10
C GLY A 149 -7.30 11.13 -51.91
N GLY A 150 -7.44 10.53 -50.73
CA GLY A 150 -6.94 9.18 -50.43
C GLY A 150 -7.53 8.63 -49.13
N HIS A 151 -8.28 7.52 -49.23
CA HIS A 151 -8.86 6.85 -48.06
C HIS A 151 -7.79 6.45 -47.03
N GLN A 152 -7.98 6.80 -45.76
CA GLN A 152 -7.20 6.21 -44.67
C GLN A 152 -8.12 5.71 -43.54
N HIS A 153 -7.80 4.50 -43.07
CA HIS A 153 -8.56 3.80 -42.04
C HIS A 153 -8.67 4.60 -40.75
N GLU A 154 -9.87 4.62 -40.17
CA GLU A 154 -10.14 5.24 -38.89
C GLU A 154 -9.46 4.49 -37.73
N ARG A 155 -8.18 4.83 -37.50
CA ARG A 155 -7.52 4.50 -36.23
C ARG A 155 -8.15 5.35 -35.16
N ARG A 156 -9.16 4.76 -34.48
CA ARG A 156 -9.82 5.29 -33.28
C ARG A 156 -8.80 5.49 -32.17
N HIS A 157 -8.05 6.60 -32.22
CA HIS A 157 -7.22 7.07 -31.13
C HIS A 157 -8.12 7.28 -29.93
N ARG A 158 -8.10 6.30 -29.02
CA ARG A 158 -8.84 6.33 -27.76
C ARG A 158 -8.20 7.42 -26.90
N ASN A 159 -8.66 8.65 -27.11
CA ASN A 159 -8.15 9.84 -26.48
C ASN A 159 -8.54 9.80 -25.01
N HIS A 160 -7.78 9.03 -24.23
CA HIS A 160 -7.86 9.00 -22.78
C HIS A 160 -7.29 10.33 -22.31
N ARG A 161 -8.13 11.36 -22.37
CA ARG A 161 -7.96 12.60 -21.61
C ARG A 161 -7.68 12.16 -20.19
N THR A 162 -6.42 12.26 -19.80
CA THR A 162 -5.99 12.14 -18.42
C THR A 162 -6.72 13.23 -17.67
N ALA A 163 -7.78 12.86 -16.96
CA ALA A 163 -8.47 13.77 -16.06
C ALA A 163 -7.41 14.34 -15.11
N SER A 164 -7.44 15.66 -14.90
CA SER A 164 -6.50 16.32 -14.00
C SER A 164 -6.72 15.75 -12.60
N ARG A 165 -5.81 14.87 -12.15
CA ARG A 165 -5.82 14.33 -10.79
C ARG A 165 -5.63 15.49 -9.83
N THR A 166 -6.41 15.52 -8.77
CA THR A 166 -6.26 16.50 -7.69
C THR A 166 -5.41 15.92 -6.57
N ASP A 167 -4.75 16.78 -5.78
CA ASP A 167 -3.98 16.33 -4.60
C ASP A 167 -4.86 15.51 -3.62
N GLU A 168 -6.16 15.83 -3.55
CA GLU A 168 -7.17 15.08 -2.78
C GLU A 168 -7.42 13.66 -3.31
N ASP A 169 -7.41 13.45 -4.63
CA ASP A 169 -7.52 12.12 -5.25
C ASP A 169 -6.25 11.30 -5.03
N ASP A 170 -5.09 11.95 -5.03
CA ASP A 170 -3.79 11.32 -4.77
C ASP A 170 -3.67 10.91 -3.29
N VAL A 171 -4.01 11.80 -2.36
CA VAL A 171 -4.13 11.48 -0.93
C VAL A 171 -5.10 10.32 -0.72
N ARG A 172 -6.31 10.37 -1.30
CA ARG A 172 -7.28 9.26 -1.23
C ARG A 172 -6.69 7.95 -1.72
N THR A 173 -6.00 7.97 -2.86
CA THR A 173 -5.44 6.74 -3.47
C THR A 173 -4.32 6.15 -2.60
N VAL A 174 -3.45 6.98 -2.03
CA VAL A 174 -2.44 6.55 -1.04
C VAL A 174 -3.12 5.98 0.21
N CYS A 175 -4.06 6.70 0.81
CA CYS A 175 -4.76 6.28 2.02
C CYS A 175 -5.46 4.94 1.85
N CYS A 176 -6.23 4.76 0.77
CA CYS A 176 -6.98 3.52 0.56
C CYS A 176 -6.06 2.34 0.21
N SER A 177 -5.02 2.53 -0.61
CA SER A 177 -4.04 1.47 -0.87
C SER A 177 -3.23 1.09 0.39
N PHE A 178 -3.02 2.02 1.33
CA PHE A 178 -2.42 1.72 2.62
C PHE A 178 -3.36 0.91 3.54
N MET A 179 -4.65 1.25 3.58
CA MET A 179 -5.67 0.48 4.31
C MET A 179 -5.76 -0.96 3.80
N GLU A 180 -5.81 -1.15 2.48
CA GLU A 180 -5.77 -2.46 1.83
C GLU A 180 -4.57 -3.29 2.27
N TYR A 181 -3.40 -2.68 2.31
CA TYR A 181 -2.17 -3.33 2.71
C TYR A 181 -2.21 -3.77 4.20
N LEU A 182 -2.73 -2.94 5.11
CA LEU A 182 -2.93 -3.32 6.51
C LEU A 182 -3.88 -4.51 6.67
N ASP A 183 -5.04 -4.45 6.01
CA ASP A 183 -6.09 -5.47 6.12
C ASP A 183 -5.64 -6.82 5.50
N CYS A 184 -4.96 -6.76 4.35
CA CYS A 184 -4.35 -7.91 3.69
C CYS A 184 -3.28 -8.57 4.58
N SER A 185 -2.39 -7.76 5.17
CA SER A 185 -1.31 -8.26 6.03
C SER A 185 -1.83 -8.86 7.34
N GLU A 186 -2.83 -8.24 7.98
CA GLU A 186 -3.50 -8.84 9.14
C GLU A 186 -4.16 -10.18 8.78
N ALA A 187 -4.85 -10.26 7.64
CA ALA A 187 -5.49 -11.49 7.19
C ALA A 187 -4.47 -12.61 6.90
N ALA A 188 -3.36 -12.30 6.23
CA ALA A 188 -2.27 -13.26 5.98
C ALA A 188 -1.68 -13.78 7.31
N ALA A 189 -1.33 -12.88 8.22
CA ALA A 189 -0.86 -13.23 9.55
C ALA A 189 -1.88 -14.07 10.34
N ARG A 190 -3.18 -13.78 10.21
CA ARG A 190 -4.24 -14.54 10.89
C ARG A 190 -4.38 -15.96 10.37
N ASN A 191 -4.28 -16.14 9.05
CA ASN A 191 -4.45 -17.43 8.40
C ASN A 191 -3.26 -18.36 8.65
N THR A 192 -2.04 -17.81 8.74
CA THR A 192 -0.80 -18.59 8.89
C THR A 192 -0.31 -18.67 10.34
N CYS A 193 -0.46 -17.60 11.13
CA CYS A 193 0.13 -17.45 12.47
C CYS A 193 -0.87 -17.21 13.61
N GLY A 194 -2.18 -17.27 13.32
CA GLY A 194 -3.23 -17.09 14.31
C GLY A 194 -3.50 -15.64 14.73
N ARG A 195 -4.47 -15.47 15.64
CA ARG A 195 -5.08 -14.17 15.95
C ARG A 195 -4.16 -13.20 16.68
N GLU A 196 -3.32 -13.68 17.59
CA GLU A 196 -2.40 -12.81 18.34
C GLU A 196 -1.35 -12.22 17.40
N THR A 197 -0.71 -13.05 16.57
CA THR A 197 0.24 -12.57 15.55
C THR A 197 -0.41 -11.63 14.54
N ALA A 198 -1.68 -11.83 14.17
CA ALA A 198 -2.43 -10.91 13.31
C ALA A 198 -2.62 -9.53 13.95
N LYS A 199 -3.09 -9.51 15.20
CA LYS A 199 -3.27 -8.28 15.99
C LYS A 199 -1.93 -7.55 16.18
N PHE A 200 -0.86 -8.30 16.46
CA PHE A 200 0.50 -7.78 16.53
C PHE A 200 0.93 -7.16 15.18
N THR A 201 0.77 -7.90 14.07
CA THR A 201 1.11 -7.44 12.71
C THR A 201 0.40 -6.12 12.39
N ARG A 202 -0.91 -6.00 12.66
CA ARG A 202 -1.63 -4.74 12.39
C ARG A 202 -1.09 -3.59 13.24
N GLY A 203 -0.87 -3.82 14.54
CA GLY A 203 -0.33 -2.79 15.45
C GLY A 203 1.09 -2.36 15.09
N PHE A 204 1.92 -3.32 14.69
CA PHE A 204 3.29 -3.09 14.20
C PHE A 204 3.28 -2.24 12.91
N LEU A 205 2.44 -2.60 11.94
CA LEU A 205 2.36 -1.87 10.67
C LEU A 205 1.79 -0.45 10.84
N ASP A 206 0.75 -0.25 11.66
CA ASP A 206 0.22 1.09 12.01
C ASP A 206 1.25 1.96 12.78
N LYS A 207 2.11 1.35 13.60
CA LYS A 207 3.23 2.06 14.25
C LYS A 207 4.33 2.43 13.25
N MET A 208 4.76 1.48 12.42
CA MET A 208 5.90 1.66 11.51
C MET A 208 5.62 2.62 10.37
N SER A 209 4.43 2.56 9.78
CA SER A 209 4.10 3.39 8.64
C SER A 209 3.96 4.87 9.00
N THR A 210 3.85 5.24 10.30
CA THR A 210 3.20 6.51 10.63
C THR A 210 3.70 7.44 11.72
N THR A 211 3.90 8.69 11.28
CA THR A 211 3.01 9.77 11.73
C THR A 211 2.38 10.57 10.57
N LEU A 212 3.02 10.64 9.39
CA LEU A 212 2.48 11.33 8.20
C LEU A 212 1.16 10.74 7.67
N ILE A 213 1.14 9.47 7.25
CA ILE A 213 -0.06 8.84 6.66
C ILE A 213 -1.25 8.90 7.63
N LYS A 214 -1.03 8.83 8.95
CA LYS A 214 -2.07 8.84 9.99
C LYS A 214 -2.67 10.23 10.16
N MET A 215 -1.86 11.27 9.96
CA MET A 215 -2.31 12.66 9.95
C MET A 215 -3.13 12.99 8.68
N TYR A 216 -2.68 12.53 7.52
CA TYR A 216 -3.37 12.80 6.24
C TYR A 216 -4.55 11.86 5.96
N CYS A 217 -4.53 10.63 6.50
CA CYS A 217 -5.55 9.62 6.28
C CYS A 217 -6.52 9.45 7.46
N GLU A 218 -6.44 10.24 8.54
CA GLU A 218 -7.30 10.08 9.74
C GLU A 218 -8.80 10.01 9.38
N ASP A 219 -9.22 10.90 8.48
CA ASP A 219 -10.56 10.92 7.90
C ASP A 219 -10.93 9.63 7.16
N TYR A 220 -9.98 9.07 6.41
CA TYR A 220 -10.16 7.86 5.61
C TYR A 220 -10.19 6.59 6.48
N TYR A 221 -9.47 6.56 7.61
CA TYR A 221 -9.60 5.50 8.63
C TYR A 221 -11.00 5.46 9.27
N LYS A 222 -11.64 6.62 9.43
CA LYS A 222 -12.89 6.79 10.19
C LYS A 222 -14.14 6.87 9.32
N SER A 223 -14.03 6.72 8.00
CA SER A 223 -15.15 6.91 7.07
C SER A 223 -15.15 5.92 5.90
N ASN A 224 -16.32 5.76 5.27
CA ASN A 224 -16.49 4.96 4.05
C ASN A 224 -15.96 5.67 2.78
N LYS A 225 -14.96 6.56 2.90
CA LYS A 225 -14.34 7.27 1.76
C LYS A 225 -13.49 6.34 0.88
N CYS A 226 -13.06 5.19 1.40
CA CYS A 226 -12.42 4.14 0.60
C CYS A 226 -13.45 3.16 0.04
N PRO A 227 -13.46 2.89 -1.28
CA PRO A 227 -14.33 1.88 -1.86
C PRO A 227 -14.04 0.50 -1.26
N SER A 228 -15.08 -0.23 -0.84
CA SER A 228 -14.96 -1.64 -0.49
C SER A 228 -14.48 -2.43 -1.71
N LEU A 229 -13.32 -3.08 -1.61
CA LEU A 229 -12.73 -3.79 -2.74
C LEU A 229 -13.42 -5.12 -3.08
N TYR A 230 -14.37 -5.54 -2.26
CA TYR A 230 -15.32 -6.59 -2.63
C TYR A 230 -16.30 -6.14 -3.74
N ALA A 231 -16.37 -4.85 -4.08
CA ALA A 231 -17.23 -4.33 -5.15
C ALA A 231 -16.63 -4.44 -6.57
N SER A 232 -15.38 -4.90 -6.73
CA SER A 232 -14.68 -4.88 -8.04
C SER A 232 -14.02 -6.20 -8.45
N SER A 233 -14.65 -7.34 -8.16
CA SER A 233 -14.39 -8.61 -8.88
C SER A 233 -15.47 -9.69 -8.72
N SER A 234 -16.69 -9.35 -8.30
CA SER A 234 -17.83 -10.26 -8.21
C SER A 234 -18.56 -10.46 -9.56
N SER A 235 -17.82 -10.91 -10.59
CA SER A 235 -18.46 -11.67 -11.67
C SER A 235 -18.82 -13.06 -11.13
N SER A 236 -19.94 -13.14 -10.39
CA SER A 236 -20.36 -14.33 -9.66
C SER A 236 -20.68 -15.49 -10.61
N ARG A 237 -19.69 -16.34 -10.89
CA ARG A 237 -19.86 -17.55 -11.72
C ARG A 237 -20.86 -18.56 -11.13
N TRP A 238 -21.27 -18.40 -9.87
CA TRP A 238 -22.31 -19.20 -9.22
C TRP A 238 -23.74 -18.96 -9.77
N SER A 239 -24.00 -17.84 -10.46
CA SER A 239 -25.31 -17.56 -11.07
C SER A 239 -25.67 -18.50 -12.23
N GLN A 240 -24.72 -19.27 -12.76
CA GLN A 240 -24.89 -20.15 -13.93
C GLN A 240 -25.22 -21.62 -13.56
N LEU A 241 -25.03 -22.05 -12.32
CA LEU A 241 -25.19 -23.46 -11.92
C LEU A 241 -26.62 -23.83 -11.47
N HIS A 242 -27.41 -22.87 -10.99
CA HIS A 242 -28.78 -23.15 -10.53
C HIS A 242 -29.77 -23.51 -11.67
N SER A 243 -29.48 -23.13 -12.92
CA SER A 243 -30.34 -23.46 -14.06
C SER A 243 -30.24 -24.93 -14.51
N ALA A 244 -29.12 -25.61 -14.24
CA ALA A 244 -28.93 -27.00 -14.65
C ALA A 244 -29.55 -28.01 -13.67
N ALA A 245 -29.52 -27.71 -12.36
CA ALA A 245 -30.01 -28.63 -11.33
C ALA A 245 -31.53 -28.89 -11.41
N LEU A 246 -32.32 -27.88 -11.81
CA LEU A 246 -33.78 -27.98 -11.90
C LEU A 246 -34.28 -28.92 -13.01
N LEU A 247 -33.45 -29.27 -14.00
CA LEU A 247 -33.81 -30.18 -15.09
C LEU A 247 -33.57 -31.67 -14.77
N LEU A 248 -32.85 -31.99 -13.69
CA LEU A 248 -32.52 -33.37 -13.29
C LEU A 248 -33.42 -33.93 -12.17
N VAL A 249 -34.20 -33.09 -11.50
CA VAL A 249 -35.16 -33.53 -10.47
C VAL A 249 -36.32 -34.37 -11.05
N PRO A 250 -36.94 -34.02 -12.21
CA PRO A 250 -38.05 -34.81 -12.74
C PRO A 250 -37.65 -36.23 -13.16
N THR A 251 -36.46 -36.40 -13.73
CA THR A 251 -36.00 -37.70 -14.27
C THR A 251 -35.70 -38.72 -13.16
N LEU A 252 -35.12 -38.29 -12.04
CA LEU A 252 -34.87 -39.16 -10.88
C LEU A 252 -36.16 -39.64 -10.20
N ILE A 253 -37.20 -38.80 -10.17
CA ILE A 253 -38.51 -39.19 -9.61
C ILE A 253 -39.18 -40.24 -10.51
N SER A 254 -39.08 -40.09 -11.84
CA SER A 254 -39.62 -41.05 -12.80
C SER A 254 -38.98 -42.45 -12.70
N THR A 255 -37.66 -42.52 -12.51
CA THR A 255 -36.96 -43.81 -12.38
C THR A 255 -37.29 -44.52 -11.06
N LEU A 256 -37.43 -43.78 -9.95
CA LEU A 256 -37.84 -44.32 -8.65
C LEU A 256 -39.26 -44.91 -8.67
N SER A 257 -40.24 -44.24 -9.30
CA SER A 257 -41.60 -44.79 -9.46
C SER A 257 -41.68 -46.01 -10.38
N SER A 258 -40.75 -46.13 -11.33
CA SER A 258 -40.68 -47.26 -12.26
C SER A 258 -40.11 -48.51 -11.57
N TRP A 259 -39.17 -48.35 -10.64
CA TRP A 259 -38.60 -49.45 -9.88
C TRP A 259 -39.55 -50.05 -8.84
N THR A 260 -40.35 -49.22 -8.16
CA THR A 260 -41.31 -49.74 -7.17
C THR A 260 -42.39 -50.60 -7.84
N SER A 261 -42.94 -50.16 -8.98
CA SER A 261 -43.94 -50.94 -9.73
C SER A 261 -43.43 -52.29 -10.24
N GLY A 262 -42.15 -52.39 -10.66
CA GLY A 262 -41.52 -53.65 -11.06
C GLY A 262 -41.26 -54.64 -9.92
N TRP A 263 -41.12 -54.17 -8.68
CA TRP A 263 -40.90 -55.05 -7.52
C TRP A 263 -42.19 -55.73 -7.02
N TRP A 264 -43.36 -55.10 -7.21
CA TRP A 264 -44.64 -55.70 -6.82
C TRP A 264 -45.07 -56.85 -7.76
N THR A 265 -44.71 -56.79 -9.05
CA THR A 265 -45.06 -57.84 -10.03
C THR A 265 -44.19 -59.10 -9.92
N LEU A 266 -43.00 -59.02 -9.32
CA LEU A 266 -42.11 -60.18 -9.13
C LEU A 266 -42.41 -61.00 -7.85
N ARG A 267 -43.37 -60.56 -7.02
CA ARG A 267 -43.70 -61.18 -5.72
C ARG A 267 -45.00 -61.99 -5.71
N LEU A 268 -45.57 -62.22 -6.89
CA LEU A 268 -46.91 -62.80 -7.10
C LEU A 268 -46.93 -63.85 -8.24
N ARG A 269 -45.80 -64.53 -8.46
CA ARG A 269 -45.67 -65.70 -9.33
C ARG A 269 -44.75 -66.75 -8.68
#